data_AF-A0A537DXK2-F1
#
_entry.id   AF-A0A537DXK2-F1
#
_cell.length_a   1.000
_cell.length_b   1.000
_cell.length_c   1.000
_cell.angle_alpha   90.00
_cell.angle_beta   90.00
_cell.angle_gamma   90.00
#
_symmetry.space_group_name_H-M   'P 1'
#
loop_
_entity.id
_entity.type
_entity.pdbx_description
1 polymer ?
#
loop_
_entity_poly.entity_id
_entity_poly.type
_entity_poly.pdbx_seq_one_letter_code
_entity_poly.pdbx_strand_id
1 'polypeptide(L)'
;MSEQALPPHQVWGRKFIIYGALGIPKVDLSSWKLRVDGLVENPIEYSYDRLTSMPQTRYVKSFHCVTQWSIKDVEWEGLPIRGLVEPAKVNPEAEWVMFHTVEGYSSAVPVEDALKDDALMAFKLNGKPLSPEQGFPARPFMPSLYAWKSAKWVNRIELMKEYRDGYWEQYRYHERGNVWEEERFKGHSGTHQRHRAFGTA
;
A
#
# COMPACT_ATOMS: atom_id res chain seq x y z
N MET A 1 -0.92 23.40 14.63
CA MET A 1 -0.36 22.29 13.83
C MET A 1 0.02 21.20 14.82
N SER A 2 -0.63 20.04 14.82
CA SER A 2 -0.26 18.96 15.74
C SER A 2 1.14 18.48 15.39
N GLU A 3 2.00 18.34 16.40
CA GLU A 3 3.31 17.74 16.24
C GLU A 3 3.14 16.27 15.83
N GLN A 4 3.36 15.95 14.55
CA GLN A 4 3.38 14.55 14.12
C GLN A 4 4.58 13.86 14.75
N ALA A 5 4.31 12.83 15.55
CA ALA A 5 5.33 11.98 16.12
C ALA A 5 6.16 11.32 15.00
N LEU A 6 7.43 11.10 15.28
CA LEU A 6 8.35 10.38 14.41
C LEU A 6 8.46 8.94 14.96
N PRO A 7 8.29 7.89 14.14
CA PRO A 7 8.43 6.52 14.62
C PRO A 7 9.84 6.26 15.18
N PRO A 8 10.00 5.23 16.04
CA PRO A 8 11.30 4.89 16.60
C PRO A 8 12.37 4.68 15.52
N HIS A 9 13.58 5.15 15.83
CA HIS A 9 14.76 5.03 14.96
C HIS A 9 14.51 5.53 13.50
N GLN A 10 13.76 6.62 13.37
CA GLN A 10 13.58 7.38 12.14
C GLN A 10 14.20 8.77 12.24
N VAL A 11 14.54 9.37 11.10
CA VAL A 11 14.98 10.76 10.97
C VAL A 11 14.20 11.48 9.87
N TRP A 12 13.88 12.75 10.10
CA TRP A 12 13.25 13.58 9.07
C TRP A 12 14.24 13.91 7.94
N GLY A 13 13.86 13.56 6.72
CA GLY A 13 14.52 13.95 5.48
C GLY A 13 13.82 15.14 4.82
N ARG A 14 14.52 15.78 3.88
CA ARG A 14 13.99 16.92 3.10
C ARG A 14 13.35 16.53 1.78
N LYS A 15 13.73 15.37 1.23
CA LYS A 15 13.28 14.89 -0.09
C LYS A 15 13.15 13.38 -0.08
N PHE A 16 12.24 12.86 -0.90
CA PHE A 16 12.13 11.42 -1.13
C PHE A 16 13.43 10.85 -1.69
N ILE A 17 13.86 9.71 -1.15
CA ILE A 17 14.85 8.85 -1.79
C ILE A 17 14.09 7.85 -2.65
N ILE A 18 14.44 7.78 -3.93
CA ILE A 18 13.76 6.92 -4.89
C ILE A 18 14.43 5.56 -4.93
N TYR A 19 13.66 4.51 -4.65
CA TYR A 19 14.06 3.12 -4.81
C TYR A 19 13.20 2.45 -5.88
N GLY A 20 13.80 1.70 -6.80
CA GLY A 20 13.08 0.84 -7.76
C GLY A 20 13.81 -0.49 -7.83
N ALA A 21 13.42 -1.44 -6.97
CA ALA A 21 14.15 -2.70 -6.78
C ALA A 21 14.32 -3.48 -8.10
N LEU A 22 13.32 -3.37 -8.98
CA LEU A 22 13.29 -4.01 -10.30
C LEU A 22 13.31 -2.98 -11.45
N GLY A 23 13.73 -1.74 -11.18
CA GLY A 23 13.71 -0.63 -12.14
C GLY A 23 12.42 0.20 -12.12
N ILE A 24 12.32 1.15 -13.04
CA ILE A 24 11.14 2.00 -13.24
C ILE A 24 10.48 1.56 -14.55
N PRO A 25 9.29 0.93 -14.54
CA PRO A 25 8.61 0.51 -15.75
C PRO A 25 8.07 1.72 -16.52
N LYS A 26 7.94 1.57 -17.85
CA LYS A 26 7.11 2.45 -18.67
C LYS A 26 5.69 1.93 -18.63
N VAL A 27 4.75 2.72 -18.11
CA VAL A 27 3.34 2.34 -18.04
C VAL A 27 2.55 3.06 -19.14
N ASP A 28 1.84 2.28 -19.96
CA ASP A 28 0.88 2.78 -20.93
C ASP A 28 -0.53 2.69 -20.34
N LEU A 29 -1.18 3.84 -20.13
CA LEU A 29 -2.51 3.92 -19.51
C LEU A 29 -3.62 3.30 -20.38
N SER A 30 -3.42 3.20 -21.69
CA SER A 30 -4.44 2.65 -22.59
C SER A 30 -4.65 1.14 -22.36
N SER A 31 -3.58 0.45 -21.96
CA SER A 31 -3.57 -0.99 -21.68
C SER A 31 -3.52 -1.31 -20.18
N TRP A 32 -3.05 -0.39 -19.33
CA TRP A 32 -3.00 -0.60 -17.89
C TRP A 32 -4.39 -0.76 -17.27
N LYS A 33 -4.50 -1.73 -16.36
CA LYS A 33 -5.66 -1.98 -15.50
C LYS A 33 -5.20 -2.21 -14.07
N LEU A 34 -6.03 -1.82 -13.12
CA LEU A 34 -5.97 -2.30 -11.74
C LEU A 34 -6.97 -3.42 -11.57
N ARG A 35 -6.48 -4.65 -11.38
CA ARG A 35 -7.30 -5.84 -11.13
C ARG A 35 -7.48 -6.08 -9.64
N VAL A 36 -8.69 -6.44 -9.21
CA VAL A 36 -8.99 -6.95 -7.87
C VAL A 36 -9.49 -8.38 -8.02
N ASP A 37 -8.80 -9.33 -7.42
CA ASP A 37 -9.14 -10.76 -7.51
C ASP A 37 -8.64 -11.57 -6.30
N GLY A 38 -8.54 -12.91 -6.46
CA GLY A 38 -8.21 -13.83 -5.38
C GLY A 38 -9.47 -14.31 -4.66
N LEU A 39 -9.50 -14.19 -3.33
CA LEU A 39 -10.66 -14.51 -2.51
C LEU A 39 -11.75 -13.43 -2.58
N VAL A 40 -12.41 -13.34 -3.73
CA VAL A 40 -13.54 -12.45 -3.99
C VAL A 40 -14.61 -13.21 -4.79
N GLU A 41 -15.89 -12.84 -4.65
CA GLU A 41 -16.95 -13.45 -5.48
C GLU A 41 -16.93 -12.91 -6.92
N ASN A 42 -16.64 -11.61 -7.09
CA ASN A 42 -16.70 -10.93 -8.38
C ASN A 42 -15.36 -10.23 -8.66
N PRO A 43 -14.41 -10.86 -9.37
CA PRO A 43 -13.19 -10.17 -9.79
C PRO A 43 -13.52 -8.93 -10.64
N ILE A 44 -12.79 -7.83 -10.42
CA ILE A 44 -13.05 -6.53 -11.09
C ILE A 44 -11.76 -5.97 -11.68
N GLU A 45 -11.87 -5.28 -12.79
CA GLU A 45 -10.78 -4.47 -13.36
C GLU A 45 -11.22 -3.02 -13.54
N TYR A 46 -10.32 -2.10 -13.18
CA TYR A 46 -10.52 -0.66 -13.34
C TYR A 46 -9.49 -0.08 -14.32
N SER A 47 -9.94 0.78 -15.24
CA SER A 47 -9.04 1.65 -15.99
C SER A 47 -8.59 2.83 -15.14
N TYR A 48 -7.48 3.47 -15.53
CA TYR A 48 -7.00 4.68 -14.86
C TYR A 48 -8.03 5.81 -14.87
N ASP A 49 -8.69 6.05 -16.01
CA ASP A 49 -9.73 7.07 -16.15
C ASP A 49 -10.93 6.81 -15.24
N ARG A 50 -11.32 5.54 -15.08
CA ARG A 50 -12.39 5.16 -14.14
C ARG A 50 -11.98 5.43 -12.70
N LEU A 51 -10.76 5.08 -12.30
CA LEU A 51 -10.27 5.32 -10.94
C LEU A 51 -10.19 6.81 -10.61
N THR A 52 -9.71 7.62 -11.55
CA THR A 52 -9.50 9.06 -11.32
C THR A 52 -10.77 9.90 -11.46
N SER A 53 -11.85 9.36 -12.03
CA SER A 53 -13.17 9.99 -12.07
C SER A 53 -14.04 9.72 -10.84
N MET A 54 -13.70 8.71 -10.03
CA MET A 54 -14.40 8.43 -8.76
C MET A 54 -14.12 9.52 -7.71
N PRO A 55 -14.98 9.70 -6.69
CA PRO A 55 -14.74 10.65 -5.60
C PRO A 55 -13.44 10.35 -4.87
N GLN A 56 -12.48 11.29 -4.91
CA GLN A 56 -11.16 11.11 -4.31
C GLN A 56 -11.15 11.49 -2.83
N THR A 57 -10.39 10.75 -2.04
CA THR A 57 -10.03 11.09 -0.65
C THR A 57 -8.67 11.76 -0.64
N ARG A 58 -8.52 12.79 0.20
CA ARG A 58 -7.26 13.48 0.42
C ARG A 58 -6.96 13.62 1.90
N TYR A 59 -5.72 13.38 2.30
CA TYR A 59 -5.23 13.68 3.65
C TYR A 59 -3.74 14.02 3.64
N VAL A 60 -3.23 14.48 4.78
CA VAL A 60 -1.79 14.69 5.02
C VAL A 60 -1.29 13.68 6.05
N LYS A 61 -0.30 12.87 5.66
CA LYS A 61 0.33 11.85 6.50
C LYS A 61 1.81 11.70 6.15
N SER A 62 2.65 11.51 7.16
CA SER A 62 4.08 11.29 6.95
C SER A 62 4.38 9.94 6.30
N PHE A 63 5.49 9.89 5.57
CA PHE A 63 6.02 8.70 4.90
C PHE A 63 7.25 8.19 5.65
N HIS A 64 7.38 6.88 5.85
CA HIS A 64 8.45 6.29 6.66
C HIS A 64 9.16 5.16 5.92
N CYS A 65 10.44 5.32 5.65
CA CYS A 65 11.23 4.28 5.00
C CYS A 65 11.89 3.35 6.03
N VAL A 66 12.02 2.08 5.67
CA VAL A 66 12.73 1.08 6.48
C VAL A 66 14.22 1.37 6.61
N THR A 67 14.80 2.16 5.70
CA THR A 67 16.18 2.67 5.79
C THR A 67 16.27 3.97 6.61
N GLN A 68 15.37 4.14 7.58
CA GLN A 68 15.41 5.14 8.67
C GLN A 68 15.17 6.60 8.27
N TRP A 69 14.87 6.93 7.02
CA TRP A 69 14.45 8.28 6.64
C TRP A 69 12.93 8.40 6.53
N SER A 70 12.40 9.57 6.88
CA SER A 70 10.97 9.89 6.84
C SER A 70 10.72 11.23 6.14
N ILE A 71 9.56 11.41 5.51
CA ILE A 71 9.12 12.69 4.93
C ILE A 71 7.88 13.16 5.65
N LYS A 72 7.95 14.36 6.19
CA LYS A 72 6.88 14.97 6.95
C LYS A 72 5.81 15.58 6.03
N ASP A 73 4.57 15.57 6.50
CA ASP A 73 3.47 16.36 5.91
C ASP A 73 3.26 16.12 4.41
N VAL A 74 3.29 14.85 4.00
CA VAL A 74 3.01 14.46 2.60
C VAL A 74 1.50 14.46 2.39
N GLU A 75 1.03 15.22 1.41
CA GLU A 75 -0.37 15.19 0.97
C GLU A 75 -0.56 14.01 0.00
N TRP A 76 -1.49 13.11 0.35
CA TRP A 76 -1.87 11.96 -0.46
C TRP A 76 -3.29 12.16 -0.96
N GLU A 77 -3.51 11.84 -2.23
CA GLU A 77 -4.85 11.83 -2.83
C GLU A 77 -5.04 10.57 -3.70
N GLY A 78 -6.19 9.92 -3.50
CA GLY A 78 -6.51 8.66 -4.12
C GLY A 78 -7.86 8.10 -3.66
N LEU A 79 -8.07 6.80 -3.88
CA LEU A 79 -9.28 6.10 -3.44
C LEU A 79 -8.98 5.24 -2.19
N PRO A 80 -9.90 5.18 -1.21
CA PRO A 80 -9.80 4.19 -0.14
C PRO A 80 -9.69 2.78 -0.71
N ILE A 81 -8.71 2.00 -0.25
CA ILE A 81 -8.50 0.63 -0.76
C ILE A 81 -9.74 -0.24 -0.48
N ARG A 82 -10.38 -0.04 0.68
CA ARG A 82 -11.67 -0.65 1.02
C ARG A 82 -12.72 -0.43 -0.07
N GLY A 83 -12.89 0.81 -0.53
CA GLY A 83 -13.86 1.14 -1.57
C GLY A 83 -13.53 0.55 -2.95
N LEU A 84 -12.26 0.20 -3.21
CA LEU A 84 -11.86 -0.48 -4.44
C LEU A 84 -12.21 -1.97 -4.43
N VAL A 85 -12.08 -2.63 -3.27
CA VAL A 85 -12.26 -4.08 -3.15
C VAL A 85 -13.68 -4.49 -2.76
N GLU A 86 -14.43 -3.62 -2.09
CA GLU A 86 -15.79 -3.91 -1.62
C GLU A 86 -16.76 -4.33 -2.75
N PRO A 87 -16.76 -3.71 -3.94
CA PRO A 87 -17.61 -4.16 -5.05
C PRO A 87 -17.30 -5.59 -5.52
N ALA A 88 -16.09 -6.10 -5.26
CA ALA A 88 -15.71 -7.45 -5.61
C ALA A 88 -16.30 -8.51 -4.66
N LYS A 89 -16.91 -8.08 -3.55
CA LYS A 89 -17.39 -8.93 -2.44
C LYS A 89 -16.28 -9.85 -1.92
N VAL A 90 -15.39 -9.26 -1.14
CA VAL A 90 -14.26 -9.97 -0.51
C VAL A 90 -14.79 -11.08 0.39
N ASN A 91 -14.22 -12.28 0.24
CA ASN A 91 -14.55 -13.40 1.12
C ASN A 91 -14.12 -13.08 2.56
N PRO A 92 -14.96 -13.30 3.59
CA PRO A 92 -14.60 -13.05 4.98
C PRO A 92 -13.39 -13.84 5.50
N GLU A 93 -12.98 -14.91 4.83
CA GLU A 93 -11.76 -15.68 5.13
C GLU A 93 -10.47 -15.04 4.59
N ALA A 94 -10.55 -13.92 3.84
CA ALA A 94 -9.37 -13.21 3.40
C ALA A 94 -8.67 -12.54 4.59
N GLU A 95 -7.41 -12.92 4.84
CA GLU A 95 -6.57 -12.36 5.91
C GLU A 95 -5.42 -11.49 5.37
N TRP A 96 -5.08 -11.63 4.09
CA TRP A 96 -3.96 -10.95 3.45
C TRP A 96 -4.34 -10.34 2.09
N VAL A 97 -3.65 -9.26 1.74
CA VAL A 97 -3.65 -8.62 0.43
C VAL A 97 -2.25 -8.74 -0.14
N MET A 98 -2.12 -9.23 -1.37
CA MET A 98 -0.90 -9.10 -2.16
C MET A 98 -1.09 -8.01 -3.20
N PHE A 99 -0.26 -6.97 -3.11
CA PHE A 99 -0.14 -5.98 -4.17
C PHE A 99 0.90 -6.47 -5.17
N HIS A 100 0.51 -6.63 -6.43
CA HIS A 100 1.43 -6.91 -7.53
C HIS A 100 1.61 -5.67 -8.39
N THR A 101 2.79 -5.59 -9.02
CA THR A 101 3.23 -4.45 -9.82
C THR A 101 3.54 -4.88 -11.24
N VAL A 102 3.61 -3.90 -12.14
CA VAL A 102 3.88 -4.13 -13.56
C VAL A 102 5.21 -4.85 -13.80
N GLU A 103 6.23 -4.52 -13.02
CA GLU A 103 7.59 -5.05 -13.15
C GLU A 103 7.84 -6.36 -12.40
N GLY A 104 6.82 -6.89 -11.71
CA GLY A 104 6.90 -8.17 -10.99
C GLY A 104 7.30 -8.06 -9.52
N TYR A 105 7.45 -6.84 -8.98
CA TYR A 105 7.52 -6.65 -7.53
C TYR A 105 6.17 -6.99 -6.89
N SER A 106 6.21 -7.52 -5.68
CA SER A 106 5.02 -7.81 -4.90
C SER A 106 5.23 -7.49 -3.43
N SER A 107 4.15 -7.15 -2.72
CA SER A 107 4.21 -6.97 -1.27
C SER A 107 2.91 -7.40 -0.60
N ALA A 108 3.06 -8.28 0.39
CA ALA A 108 1.96 -8.77 1.20
C ALA A 108 1.65 -7.82 2.36
N VAL A 109 0.37 -7.59 2.63
CA VAL A 109 -0.12 -6.71 3.70
C VAL A 109 -1.30 -7.40 4.40
N PRO A 110 -1.39 -7.39 5.74
CA PRO A 110 -2.58 -7.87 6.43
C PRO A 110 -3.83 -7.12 5.95
N VAL A 111 -4.95 -7.81 5.77
CA VAL A 111 -6.22 -7.18 5.32
C VAL A 111 -6.67 -6.07 6.27
N GLU A 112 -6.45 -6.24 7.57
CA GLU A 112 -6.78 -5.21 8.58
C GLU A 112 -6.02 -3.88 8.40
N ASP A 113 -4.78 -3.92 7.91
CA ASP A 113 -4.01 -2.71 7.61
C ASP A 113 -4.35 -2.17 6.21
N ALA A 114 -4.52 -3.06 5.23
CA ALA A 114 -4.82 -2.69 3.85
C ALA A 114 -6.20 -2.06 3.68
N LEU A 115 -7.18 -2.45 4.51
CA LEU A 115 -8.56 -1.95 4.45
C LEU A 115 -8.89 -0.94 5.56
N LYS A 116 -7.88 -0.43 6.25
CA LYS A 116 -8.05 0.62 7.26
C LYS A 116 -8.54 1.92 6.61
N ASP A 117 -9.21 2.77 7.39
CA ASP A 117 -9.82 4.02 6.89
C ASP A 117 -8.81 5.00 6.31
N ASP A 118 -7.55 4.95 6.76
CA ASP A 118 -6.46 5.77 6.24
C ASP A 118 -5.59 5.06 5.20
N ALA A 119 -5.98 3.86 4.72
CA ALA A 119 -5.30 3.19 3.62
C ALA A 119 -5.86 3.63 2.25
N LEU A 120 -4.97 4.14 1.38
CA LEU A 120 -5.34 4.66 0.05
C LEU A 120 -4.62 3.93 -1.07
N MET A 121 -5.29 3.75 -2.19
CA MET A 121 -4.63 3.64 -3.50
C MET A 121 -4.42 5.06 -4.02
N ALA A 122 -3.21 5.57 -3.86
CA ALA A 122 -2.84 6.93 -4.23
C ALA A 122 -2.59 7.07 -5.73
N PHE A 123 -3.05 8.19 -6.30
CA PHE A 123 -2.81 8.60 -7.70
C PHE A 123 -2.09 9.96 -7.77
N LYS A 124 -2.15 10.73 -6.68
CA LYS A 124 -1.47 12.03 -6.55
C LYS A 124 -0.70 12.10 -5.23
N LEU A 125 0.39 12.86 -5.28
CA LEU A 125 1.26 13.18 -4.15
C LEU A 125 1.60 14.66 -4.21
N ASN A 126 1.35 15.39 -3.11
CA ASN A 126 1.55 16.84 -2.99
C ASN A 126 0.87 17.64 -4.12
N GLY A 127 -0.43 17.41 -4.30
CA GLY A 127 -1.27 18.09 -5.30
C GLY A 127 -0.99 17.75 -6.77
N LYS A 128 -0.01 16.88 -7.07
CA LYS A 128 0.38 16.51 -8.44
C LYS A 128 0.15 15.02 -8.69
N PRO A 129 -0.16 14.60 -9.94
CA PRO A 129 -0.07 13.19 -10.32
C PRO A 129 1.26 12.59 -9.87
N LEU A 130 1.25 11.32 -9.46
CA LEU A 130 2.47 10.58 -9.18
C LEU A 130 3.43 10.73 -10.37
N SER A 131 4.71 10.95 -10.11
CA SER A 131 5.73 10.80 -11.16
C SER A 131 5.96 9.31 -11.45
N PRO A 132 6.56 8.97 -12.59
CA PRO A 132 6.99 7.60 -12.86
C PRO A 132 7.84 7.01 -11.71
N GLU A 133 8.77 7.78 -11.16
CA GLU A 133 9.62 7.38 -10.03
C GLU A 133 8.83 7.13 -8.74
N GLN A 134 7.71 7.85 -8.55
CA GLN A 134 6.85 7.74 -7.38
C GLN A 134 5.79 6.64 -7.50
N GLY A 135 5.70 5.96 -8.64
CA GLY A 135 4.81 4.81 -8.84
C GLY A 135 3.59 5.09 -9.71
N PHE A 136 3.64 6.10 -10.57
CA PHE A 136 2.58 6.34 -11.56
C PHE A 136 2.25 5.07 -12.34
N PRO A 137 0.98 4.66 -12.48
CA PRO A 137 -0.22 5.46 -12.17
C PRO A 137 -0.74 5.34 -10.75
N ALA A 138 -0.40 4.28 -10.01
CA ALA A 138 -1.04 3.95 -8.74
C ALA A 138 -0.08 3.27 -7.75
N ARG A 139 -0.23 3.61 -6.47
CA ARG A 139 0.43 2.92 -5.35
C ARG A 139 -0.46 2.83 -4.11
N PRO A 140 -0.54 1.70 -3.40
CA PRO A 140 -1.11 1.66 -2.07
C PRO A 140 -0.26 2.52 -1.12
N PHE A 141 -0.90 3.16 -0.15
CA PHE A 141 -0.25 3.89 0.93
C PHE A 141 -1.01 3.62 2.23
N MET A 142 -0.29 3.08 3.22
CA MET A 142 -0.79 2.76 4.55
C MET A 142 0.12 3.48 5.56
N PRO A 143 -0.36 4.55 6.22
CA PRO A 143 0.50 5.42 7.05
C PRO A 143 1.21 4.71 8.21
N SER A 144 0.62 3.63 8.74
CA SER A 144 1.19 2.85 9.84
C SER A 144 2.25 1.83 9.39
N LEU A 145 2.46 1.63 8.09
CA LEU A 145 3.40 0.64 7.56
C LEU A 145 4.60 1.29 6.89
N TYR A 146 5.73 0.60 6.96
CA TYR A 146 6.95 1.02 6.29
C TYR A 146 6.78 1.02 4.76
N ALA A 147 7.52 1.92 4.12
CA ALA A 147 7.40 2.22 2.70
C ALA A 147 7.54 1.05 1.72
N TRP A 148 8.18 -0.07 2.09
CA TRP A 148 8.28 -1.21 1.18
C TRP A 148 6.92 -1.89 0.94
N LYS A 149 5.99 -1.79 1.91
CA LYS A 149 4.60 -2.22 1.75
C LYS A 149 3.81 -1.35 0.78
N SER A 150 4.26 -0.10 0.57
CA SER A 150 3.69 0.84 -0.39
C SER A 150 4.29 0.59 -1.78
N ALA A 151 3.94 -0.57 -2.36
CA ALA A 151 4.37 -1.00 -3.69
C ALA A 151 4.09 0.08 -4.75
N LYS A 152 4.99 0.28 -5.71
CA LYS A 152 4.82 1.27 -6.78
C LYS A 152 4.36 0.59 -8.06
N TRP A 153 3.67 1.30 -8.95
CA TRP A 153 3.21 0.75 -10.24
C TRP A 153 2.27 -0.45 -10.09
N VAL A 154 1.40 -0.41 -9.08
CA VAL A 154 0.50 -1.54 -8.79
C VAL A 154 -0.48 -1.75 -9.95
N ASN A 155 -0.70 -3.00 -10.32
CA ASN A 155 -1.67 -3.41 -11.34
C ASN A 155 -2.63 -4.49 -10.84
N ARG A 156 -2.41 -5.08 -9.66
CA ARG A 156 -3.29 -6.10 -9.09
C ARG A 156 -3.32 -6.09 -7.57
N ILE A 157 -4.51 -6.26 -7.02
CA ILE A 157 -4.81 -6.48 -5.61
C ILE A 157 -5.38 -7.90 -5.50
N GLU A 158 -4.59 -8.83 -4.98
CA GLU A 158 -5.01 -10.23 -4.78
C GLU A 158 -5.37 -10.44 -3.30
N LEU A 159 -6.62 -10.82 -3.02
CA LEU A 159 -7.08 -11.19 -1.69
C LEU A 159 -6.71 -12.65 -1.41
N MET A 160 -6.15 -12.92 -0.24
CA MET A 160 -5.58 -14.22 0.13
C MET A 160 -5.97 -14.64 1.55
N LYS A 161 -6.17 -15.94 1.77
CA LYS A 161 -6.41 -16.52 3.10
C LYS A 161 -5.09 -16.73 3.82
N GLU A 162 -4.13 -17.34 3.13
CA GLU A 162 -2.83 -17.67 3.68
C GLU A 162 -1.79 -16.61 3.29
N TYR A 163 -0.87 -16.38 4.22
CA TYR A 163 0.27 -15.51 3.98
C TYR A 163 1.20 -16.13 2.92
N ARG A 164 1.67 -15.28 1.98
CA ARG A 164 2.78 -15.61 1.08
C ARG A 164 3.77 -14.45 1.07
N ASP A 165 5.06 -14.76 1.01
CA ASP A 165 6.08 -13.73 0.88
C ASP A 165 5.92 -12.95 -0.42
N GLY A 166 5.96 -11.62 -0.31
CA GLY A 166 6.27 -10.73 -1.41
C GLY A 166 7.79 -10.61 -1.61
N TYR A 167 8.21 -9.62 -2.41
CA TYR A 167 9.62 -9.47 -2.80
C TYR A 167 10.55 -9.29 -1.60
N TRP A 168 10.34 -8.27 -0.76
CA TRP A 168 11.24 -8.01 0.37
C TRP A 168 11.07 -9.02 1.50
N GLU A 169 9.90 -9.62 1.65
CA GLU A 169 9.64 -10.61 2.68
C GLU A 169 10.46 -11.90 2.45
N GLN A 170 10.75 -12.24 1.18
CA GLN A 170 11.72 -13.30 0.82
C GLN A 170 13.14 -12.97 1.34
N TYR A 171 13.49 -11.68 1.37
CA TYR A 171 14.75 -11.17 1.93
C TYR A 171 14.66 -10.84 3.41
N ARG A 172 13.77 -11.52 4.15
CA ARG A 172 13.65 -11.44 5.62
C ARG A 172 13.08 -10.12 6.16
N TYR A 173 12.46 -9.29 5.32
CA TYR A 173 11.65 -8.17 5.83
C TYR A 173 10.37 -8.69 6.48
N HIS A 174 9.87 -7.95 7.49
CA HIS A 174 8.74 -8.37 8.30
C HIS A 174 7.43 -8.49 7.48
N GLU A 175 6.58 -9.43 7.89
CA GLU A 175 5.33 -9.78 7.22
C GLU A 175 4.32 -8.64 7.23
N ARG A 176 4.21 -7.88 8.32
CA ARG A 176 3.35 -6.67 8.43
C ARG A 176 4.09 -5.36 8.17
N GLY A 177 5.15 -5.07 8.92
CA GLY A 177 5.96 -3.89 8.66
C GLY A 177 5.44 -2.62 9.33
N ASN A 178 4.86 -2.71 10.51
CA ASN A 178 4.41 -1.56 11.28
C ASN A 178 5.60 -0.67 11.72
N VAL A 179 5.49 0.63 11.45
CA VAL A 179 6.56 1.61 11.70
C VAL A 179 6.79 1.87 13.19
N TRP A 180 5.73 1.81 14.00
CA TRP A 180 5.76 2.14 15.43
C TRP A 180 6.26 0.98 16.28
N GLU A 181 6.02 -0.25 15.82
CA GLU A 181 6.43 -1.50 16.48
C GLU A 181 7.81 -1.98 16.00
N GLU A 182 8.51 -1.18 15.19
CA GLU A 182 9.82 -1.51 14.64
C GLU A 182 9.92 -2.87 13.92
N GLU A 183 8.83 -3.27 13.28
CA GLU A 183 8.71 -4.50 12.53
C GLU A 183 9.50 -4.43 11.21
N ARG A 184 10.83 -4.30 11.26
CA ARG A 184 11.67 -4.15 10.05
C ARG A 184 11.97 -5.51 9.40
N PHE A 185 12.29 -6.50 10.23
CA PHE A 185 12.75 -7.81 9.79
C PHE A 185 12.01 -8.95 10.50
N LYS A 186 11.87 -10.10 9.83
CA LYS A 186 11.26 -11.30 10.41
C LYS A 186 12.00 -11.73 11.67
N GLY A 187 11.23 -12.13 12.69
CA GLY A 187 11.78 -12.54 13.99
C GLY A 187 12.07 -11.38 14.95
N HIS A 188 11.85 -10.12 14.55
CA HIS A 188 11.59 -9.07 15.53
C HIS A 188 10.17 -9.25 16.08
N SER A 189 10.05 -9.49 17.38
CA SER A 189 8.78 -9.72 18.06
C SER A 189 8.03 -8.41 18.29
N GLY A 190 7.29 -7.94 17.28
CA GLY A 190 6.15 -7.05 17.51
C GLY A 190 4.97 -7.91 17.98
N THR A 191 4.29 -7.53 19.07
CA THR A 191 3.09 -8.24 19.54
C THR A 191 1.92 -7.95 18.61
N HIS A 192 1.82 -8.69 17.51
CA HIS A 192 0.69 -8.58 16.59
C HIS A 192 -0.50 -9.44 17.06
N GLN A 193 -1.56 -8.82 17.56
CA GLN A 193 -2.87 -9.47 17.68
C GLN A 193 -3.71 -9.14 16.44
N ARG A 194 -4.09 -10.16 15.66
CA ARG A 194 -4.96 -9.97 14.48
C ARG A 194 -6.40 -9.70 14.92
N HIS A 195 -7.05 -8.74 14.28
CA HIS A 195 -8.48 -8.47 14.44
C HIS A 195 -9.21 -8.73 13.12
N ARG A 196 -10.37 -9.41 13.17
CA ARG A 196 -11.17 -9.67 11.97
C ARG A 196 -11.66 -8.35 11.35
N ALA A 197 -11.27 -8.09 10.10
CA ALA A 197 -11.56 -6.84 9.39
C ALA A 197 -13.00 -6.71 8.89
N PHE A 198 -13.73 -7.83 8.80
CA PHE A 198 -15.14 -7.86 8.39
C PHE A 198 -15.99 -8.22 9.61
N GLY A 199 -16.70 -7.22 10.14
CA GLY A 199 -17.70 -7.45 11.19
C GLY A 199 -18.82 -8.31 10.62
N THR A 200 -19.11 -9.42 11.28
CA THR A 200 -20.32 -10.21 11.03
C THR A 200 -21.52 -9.34 11.38
N ALA A 201 -22.37 -9.03 10.39
CA ALA A 201 -23.72 -8.56 10.64
C ALA A 201 -24.58 -9.70 11.21
#